data_AF-A0A9P8W4L6-F1
#
_entry.id   AF-A0A9P8W4L6-F1
#
_cell.length_a   1.000
_cell.length_b   1.000
_cell.length_c   1.000
_cell.angle_alpha   90.00
_cell.angle_beta   90.00
_cell.angle_gamma   90.00
#
_symmetry.space_group_name_H-M   'P 1'
#
loop_
_entity.id
_entity.type
_entity.pdbx_description
1 polymer ?
#
loop_
_entity_poly.entity_id
_entity_poly.type
_entity_poly.pdbx_seq_one_letter_code
_entity_poly.pdbx_strand_id
1 'polypeptide(L)'
;MHPSLALFSATLTAIAVPVSANIYPVRMPSGFFAGPQSGIGSWYRANAASDDTKGISWCGFKYANSDPLFAVSLKAMGGATYGSNPTAWREQIRKYCGLEALVTDPSTGKSKLMYLGDAFDDAWVRTPASIDIMIDGFSALHGNPNGDKNKVINPVKWEFTGKINTQYTAEGAVWPTAATTASAPHVTSTACTGCLGAKCDGQATICNAGLTCLSPDGICSDKACNWGCTGWSCSASVPCQKPNKCISGVCKA
;
A
#
# COMPACT_ATOMS: atom_id res chain seq x y z
N MET A 1 39.20 -3.92 -56.94
CA MET A 1 37.84 -4.32 -56.53
C MET A 1 37.95 -4.87 -55.11
N HIS A 2 37.59 -4.07 -54.10
CA HIS A 2 37.54 -4.50 -52.69
C HIS A 2 36.08 -4.49 -52.24
N PRO A 3 35.53 -5.57 -51.68
CA PRO A 3 34.18 -5.55 -51.12
C PRO A 3 34.25 -5.07 -49.67
N SER A 4 33.61 -3.92 -49.38
CA SER A 4 33.36 -3.49 -48.00
C SER A 4 32.23 -4.31 -47.40
N LEU A 5 32.53 -5.04 -46.32
CA LEU A 5 31.53 -5.63 -45.43
C LEU A 5 30.82 -4.52 -44.64
N ALA A 6 29.52 -4.36 -44.86
CA ALA A 6 28.66 -3.55 -44.01
C ALA A 6 28.25 -4.37 -42.78
N LEU A 7 28.71 -3.97 -41.59
CA LEU A 7 28.19 -4.48 -40.33
C LEU A 7 26.83 -3.81 -40.05
N PHE A 8 25.77 -4.60 -40.06
CA PHE A 8 24.47 -4.20 -39.52
C PHE A 8 24.50 -4.34 -37.99
N SER A 9 24.56 -3.20 -37.29
CA SER A 9 24.37 -3.14 -35.84
C SER A 9 22.88 -3.24 -35.53
N ALA A 10 22.42 -4.40 -35.05
CA ALA A 10 21.07 -4.56 -34.53
C ALA A 10 21.00 -3.93 -33.13
N THR A 11 20.42 -2.73 -33.02
CA THR A 11 20.07 -2.13 -31.73
C THR A 11 18.91 -2.90 -31.11
N LEU A 12 19.18 -3.60 -30.02
CA LEU A 12 18.18 -4.28 -29.20
C LEU A 12 17.36 -3.22 -28.45
N THR A 13 16.21 -2.81 -29.00
CA THR A 13 15.26 -1.97 -28.28
C THR A 13 14.62 -2.80 -27.17
N ALA A 14 14.96 -2.50 -25.92
CA ALA A 14 14.25 -3.03 -24.76
C ALA A 14 12.80 -2.51 -24.80
N ILE A 15 11.85 -3.41 -25.07
CA ILE A 15 10.42 -3.12 -24.99
C ILE A 15 10.09 -3.06 -23.50
N ALA A 16 9.99 -1.87 -22.93
CA ALA A 16 9.46 -1.67 -21.60
C ALA A 16 7.97 -2.02 -21.64
N VAL A 17 7.60 -3.19 -21.11
CA VAL A 17 6.19 -3.57 -20.97
C VAL A 17 5.58 -2.64 -19.91
N PRO A 18 4.55 -1.84 -20.23
CA PRO A 18 3.90 -1.02 -19.23
C PRO A 18 3.26 -1.94 -18.20
N VAL A 19 3.71 -1.86 -16.95
CA VAL A 19 2.99 -2.47 -15.83
C VAL A 19 1.72 -1.66 -15.63
N SER A 20 0.64 -2.05 -16.30
CA SER A 20 -0.67 -1.47 -16.07
C SER A 20 -1.00 -1.57 -14.58
N ALA A 21 -1.42 -0.46 -13.99
CA ALA A 21 -1.89 -0.41 -12.62
C ALA A 21 -3.05 -1.41 -12.47
N ASN A 22 -2.87 -2.43 -11.64
CA ASN A 22 -3.93 -3.39 -11.36
C ASN A 22 -4.74 -2.89 -10.16
N ILE A 23 -6.03 -2.71 -10.36
CA ILE A 23 -6.97 -2.47 -9.26
C ILE A 23 -7.61 -3.81 -8.91
N TYR A 24 -7.45 -4.26 -7.67
CA TYR A 24 -8.05 -5.53 -7.24
C TYR A 24 -8.54 -5.52 -5.79
N PRO A 25 -9.49 -6.41 -5.44
CA PRO A 25 -10.03 -6.51 -4.09
C PRO A 25 -8.99 -6.98 -3.06
N VAL A 26 -9.00 -6.36 -1.88
CA VAL A 26 -8.12 -6.67 -0.74
C VAL A 26 -8.93 -6.77 0.54
N ARG A 27 -8.44 -7.57 1.49
CA ARG A 27 -8.97 -7.54 2.86
C ARG A 27 -8.46 -6.29 3.57
N MET A 28 -9.37 -5.43 4.00
CA MET A 28 -9.02 -4.23 4.78
C MET A 28 -8.35 -4.59 6.11
N PRO A 29 -7.33 -3.83 6.55
CA PRO A 29 -6.77 -4.01 7.88
C PRO A 29 -7.83 -3.86 8.97
N SER A 30 -7.89 -4.84 9.89
CA SER A 30 -8.87 -4.82 10.98
C SER A 30 -8.75 -3.55 11.82
N GLY A 31 -9.88 -2.91 12.12
CA GLY A 31 -9.96 -1.70 12.94
C GLY A 31 -9.46 -0.42 12.26
N PHE A 32 -9.00 -0.48 11.01
CA PHE A 32 -8.54 0.69 10.26
C PHE A 32 -9.72 1.30 9.49
N PHE A 33 -10.31 2.37 10.04
CA PHE A 33 -11.41 3.13 9.43
C PHE A 33 -12.52 2.24 8.84
N ALA A 34 -13.10 1.38 9.69
CA ALA A 34 -14.11 0.43 9.26
C ALA A 34 -15.43 1.15 8.88
N GLY A 35 -15.93 0.87 7.68
CA GLY A 35 -17.19 1.39 7.16
C GLY A 35 -17.16 2.89 6.86
N PRO A 36 -18.34 3.52 6.68
CA PRO A 36 -18.46 4.93 6.36
C PRO A 36 -17.83 5.84 7.42
N GLN A 37 -17.02 6.78 6.96
CA GLN A 37 -16.36 7.79 7.77
C GLN A 37 -16.93 9.19 7.48
N SER A 38 -16.88 10.07 8.48
CA SER A 38 -17.26 11.48 8.36
C SER A 38 -16.30 12.35 9.16
N GLY A 39 -15.68 13.33 8.52
CA GLY A 39 -14.66 14.18 9.15
C GLY A 39 -14.50 15.53 8.45
N ILE A 40 -13.35 16.16 8.65
CA ILE A 40 -12.96 17.38 7.93
C ILE A 40 -12.03 16.98 6.77
N GLY A 41 -12.34 17.47 5.56
CA GLY A 41 -11.49 17.32 4.38
C GLY A 41 -10.72 18.61 4.13
N SER A 42 -9.44 18.65 4.52
CA SER A 42 -8.53 19.74 4.17
C SER A 42 -7.85 19.47 2.82
N TRP A 43 -6.87 20.29 2.46
CA TRP A 43 -6.10 20.12 1.24
C TRP A 43 -4.62 20.45 1.37
N TYR A 44 -3.83 19.77 0.54
CA TYR A 44 -2.39 19.97 0.41
C TYR A 44 -1.93 19.90 -1.05
N ARG A 45 -0.74 20.44 -1.32
CA ARG A 45 -0.03 20.35 -2.60
C ARG A 45 1.10 19.35 -2.48
N ALA A 46 1.41 18.65 -3.57
CA ALA A 46 2.46 17.62 -3.60
C ALA A 46 3.87 18.18 -3.37
N ASN A 47 4.10 19.45 -3.68
CA ASN A 47 5.40 20.11 -3.51
C ASN A 47 5.22 21.59 -3.13
N ALA A 48 5.03 21.85 -1.85
CA ALA A 48 4.91 23.19 -1.29
C ALA A 48 5.41 23.21 0.15
N ALA A 49 6.36 24.10 0.45
CA ALA A 49 6.92 24.23 1.79
C ALA A 49 5.86 24.59 2.86
N SER A 50 4.82 25.34 2.50
CA SER A 50 3.72 25.68 3.42
C SER A 50 2.82 24.49 3.79
N ASP A 51 2.97 23.38 3.07
CA ASP A 51 2.23 22.14 3.29
C ASP A 51 3.18 21.03 3.77
N ASP A 52 4.43 21.36 4.11
CA ASP A 52 5.51 20.44 4.51
C ASP A 52 5.80 19.30 3.51
N THR A 53 5.47 19.52 2.23
CA THR A 53 5.68 18.55 1.15
C THR A 53 6.87 18.91 0.24
N LYS A 54 7.45 17.89 -0.40
CA LYS A 54 8.68 18.00 -1.21
C LYS A 54 8.67 17.15 -2.50
N GLY A 55 7.50 16.85 -3.03
CA GLY A 55 7.33 16.05 -4.25
C GLY A 55 7.58 14.55 -4.10
N ILE A 56 7.75 14.07 -2.87
CA ILE A 56 7.82 12.64 -2.51
C ILE A 56 6.84 12.41 -1.37
N SER A 57 5.92 11.47 -1.56
CA SER A 57 4.89 11.14 -0.56
C SER A 57 5.46 10.34 0.60
N TRP A 58 4.74 10.29 1.72
CA TRP A 58 5.06 9.38 2.83
C TRP A 58 5.06 7.90 2.39
N CYS A 59 4.29 7.54 1.36
CA CYS A 59 4.30 6.21 0.75
C CYS A 59 5.57 5.91 -0.09
N GLY A 60 6.48 6.89 -0.24
CA GLY A 60 7.80 6.69 -0.82
C GLY A 60 7.90 6.87 -2.33
N PHE A 61 6.81 7.28 -3.01
CA PHE A 61 6.80 7.55 -4.45
C PHE A 61 6.74 9.05 -4.75
N LYS A 62 7.18 9.43 -5.95
CA LYS A 62 6.97 10.79 -6.46
C LYS A 62 5.51 10.98 -6.85
N TYR A 63 4.99 12.15 -6.55
CA TYR A 63 3.59 12.52 -6.76
C TYR A 63 3.45 13.98 -7.19
N ALA A 64 2.32 14.29 -7.81
CA ALA A 64 1.94 15.61 -8.30
C ALA A 64 0.54 15.99 -7.82
N ASN A 65 0.21 17.29 -7.92
CA ASN A 65 -1.11 17.82 -7.53
C ASN A 65 -2.28 17.11 -8.22
N SER A 66 -2.06 16.58 -9.42
CA SER A 66 -3.07 15.89 -10.22
C SER A 66 -3.35 14.46 -9.76
N ASP A 67 -2.47 13.86 -8.95
CA ASP A 67 -2.66 12.48 -8.53
C ASP A 67 -3.88 12.38 -7.59
N PRO A 68 -4.74 11.36 -7.75
CA PRO A 68 -5.96 11.19 -6.98
C PRO A 68 -5.65 10.65 -5.58
N LEU A 69 -4.92 11.41 -4.78
CA LEU A 69 -4.38 10.99 -3.50
C LEU A 69 -5.01 11.74 -2.33
N PHE A 70 -5.14 11.05 -1.22
CA PHE A 70 -5.47 11.65 0.07
C PHE A 70 -4.55 11.08 1.15
N ALA A 71 -4.50 11.78 2.28
CA ALA A 71 -3.77 11.41 3.46
C ALA A 71 -4.74 11.21 4.63
N VAL A 72 -4.47 10.20 5.45
CA VAL A 72 -5.11 10.02 6.76
C VAL A 72 -4.08 10.28 7.87
N SER A 73 -4.53 10.41 9.11
CA SER A 73 -3.68 10.53 10.30
C SER A 73 -2.48 9.58 10.26
N LEU A 74 -1.26 10.14 10.39
CA LEU A 74 -0.02 9.37 10.50
C LEU A 74 -0.07 8.41 11.70
N LYS A 75 -0.59 8.86 12.84
CA LYS A 75 -0.81 8.01 14.02
C LYS A 75 -1.76 6.85 13.75
N ALA A 76 -2.83 7.03 12.98
CA ALA A 76 -3.73 5.95 12.60
C ALA A 76 -3.03 4.87 11.76
N MET A 77 -1.99 5.26 11.00
CA MET A 77 -1.14 4.35 10.24
C MET A 77 0.03 3.77 11.07
N GLY A 78 0.13 4.09 12.36
CA GLY A 78 1.14 3.56 13.27
C GLY A 78 2.32 4.51 13.53
N GLY A 79 2.29 5.74 13.02
CA GLY A 79 3.15 6.82 13.48
C GLY A 79 4.61 6.82 13.01
N ALA A 80 5.05 5.83 12.22
CA ALA A 80 6.44 5.75 11.80
C ALA A 80 6.69 6.57 10.53
N THR A 81 7.85 7.21 10.47
CA THR A 81 8.37 7.85 9.26
C THR A 81 9.70 7.19 8.89
N TYR A 82 10.17 7.39 7.66
CA TYR A 82 11.49 6.92 7.27
C TYR A 82 12.60 7.43 8.21
N GLY A 83 12.50 8.68 8.67
CA GLY A 83 13.48 9.29 9.56
C GLY A 83 13.40 8.82 11.03
N SER A 84 12.20 8.46 11.52
CA SER A 84 12.02 8.03 12.91
C SER A 84 12.18 6.53 13.11
N ASN A 85 11.62 5.71 12.22
CA ASN A 85 11.73 4.26 12.27
C ASN A 85 11.52 3.68 10.85
N PRO A 86 12.59 3.52 10.05
CA PRO A 86 12.47 3.09 8.65
C PRO A 86 11.93 1.65 8.50
N THR A 87 12.14 0.79 9.49
CA THR A 87 11.60 -0.59 9.46
C THR A 87 10.08 -0.57 9.64
N ALA A 88 9.58 0.07 10.69
CA ALA A 88 8.14 0.20 10.92
C ALA A 88 7.48 1.00 9.79
N TRP A 89 8.12 2.05 9.28
CA TRP A 89 7.63 2.79 8.12
C TRP A 89 7.46 1.89 6.89
N ARG A 90 8.46 1.05 6.55
CA ARG A 90 8.34 0.09 5.44
C ARG A 90 7.20 -0.90 5.61
N GLU A 91 6.94 -1.36 6.84
CA GLU A 91 5.81 -2.23 7.13
C GLU A 91 4.46 -1.51 6.94
N GLN A 92 4.38 -0.25 7.40
CA GLN A 92 3.16 0.55 7.34
C GLN A 92 2.81 0.96 5.90
N ILE A 93 3.79 1.39 5.09
CA ILE A 93 3.52 1.74 3.69
C ILE A 93 3.06 0.53 2.87
N ARG A 94 3.55 -0.67 3.18
CA ARG A 94 3.09 -1.93 2.54
C ARG A 94 1.70 -2.36 3.00
N LYS A 95 1.24 -1.84 4.13
CA LYS A 95 -0.05 -2.16 4.76
C LYS A 95 -1.15 -1.15 4.46
N TYR A 96 -0.83 0.09 4.06
CA TYR A 96 -1.86 1.12 3.85
C TYR A 96 -1.81 1.82 2.49
N CYS A 97 -0.63 1.97 1.88
CA CYS A 97 -0.51 2.77 0.66
C CYS A 97 -1.19 2.10 -0.54
N GLY A 98 -2.01 2.87 -1.27
CA GLY A 98 -2.75 2.42 -2.44
C GLY A 98 -4.18 1.95 -2.14
N LEU A 99 -4.61 1.93 -0.88
CA LEU A 99 -5.99 1.63 -0.52
C LEU A 99 -6.94 2.65 -1.15
N GLU A 100 -7.93 2.16 -1.90
CA GLU A 100 -8.91 2.98 -2.59
C GLU A 100 -10.06 3.37 -1.66
N ALA A 101 -10.43 4.64 -1.68
CA ALA A 101 -11.59 5.18 -1.00
C ALA A 101 -12.47 5.98 -1.95
N LEU A 102 -13.79 5.93 -1.72
CA LEU A 102 -14.72 6.88 -2.31
C LEU A 102 -14.83 8.09 -1.39
N VAL A 103 -14.36 9.25 -1.84
CA VAL A 103 -14.41 10.52 -1.10
C VAL A 103 -15.52 11.38 -1.67
N THR A 104 -16.37 11.96 -0.82
CA THR A 104 -17.56 12.73 -1.22
C THR A 104 -17.63 14.02 -0.44
N ASP A 105 -17.89 15.11 -1.17
CA ASP A 105 -18.34 16.37 -0.62
C ASP A 105 -19.87 16.43 -0.66
N PRO A 106 -20.57 16.31 0.48
CA PRO A 106 -22.02 16.36 0.51
C PRO A 106 -22.61 17.71 0.08
N SER A 107 -21.84 18.80 0.19
CA SER A 107 -22.33 20.15 -0.14
C SER A 107 -22.46 20.37 -1.65
N THR A 108 -21.61 19.72 -2.45
CA THR A 108 -21.66 19.76 -3.91
C THR A 108 -22.27 18.50 -4.52
N GLY A 109 -22.43 17.44 -3.73
CA GLY A 109 -22.86 16.12 -4.19
C GLY A 109 -21.83 15.37 -5.02
N LYS A 110 -20.60 15.88 -5.13
CA LYS A 110 -19.55 15.27 -5.95
C LYS A 110 -18.79 14.22 -5.17
N SER A 111 -18.42 13.15 -5.88
CA SER A 111 -17.58 12.08 -5.35
C SER A 111 -16.39 11.80 -6.27
N LYS A 112 -15.30 11.30 -5.69
CA LYS A 112 -14.08 10.92 -6.41
C LYS A 112 -13.47 9.68 -5.77
N LEU A 113 -13.06 8.72 -6.59
CA LEU A 113 -12.18 7.63 -6.14
C LEU A 113 -10.78 8.20 -5.94
N MET A 114 -10.22 7.94 -4.77
CA MET A 114 -8.91 8.42 -4.36
C MET A 114 -8.16 7.30 -3.65
N TYR A 115 -6.83 7.42 -3.57
CA TYR A 115 -5.97 6.41 -2.99
C TYR A 115 -5.20 6.98 -1.81
N LEU A 116 -5.06 6.18 -0.76
CA LEU A 116 -4.23 6.54 0.38
C LEU A 116 -2.78 6.58 -0.09
N GLY A 117 -2.24 7.80 -0.22
CA GLY A 117 -0.94 8.04 -0.85
C GLY A 117 0.04 8.80 0.01
N ASP A 118 -0.41 9.36 1.13
CA ASP A 118 0.43 10.17 2.01
C ASP A 118 -0.06 10.07 3.48
N ALA A 119 0.65 10.71 4.40
CA ALA A 119 0.31 10.77 5.81
C ALA A 119 0.03 12.20 6.28
N PHE A 120 -1.04 12.38 7.06
CA PHE A 120 -1.46 13.66 7.60
C PHE A 120 -0.88 13.83 9.00
N ASP A 121 -0.14 14.90 9.23
CA ASP A 121 0.38 15.24 10.56
C ASP A 121 -0.77 15.42 11.56
N ASP A 122 -0.69 14.64 12.64
CA ASP A 122 -1.67 14.59 13.71
C ASP A 122 -1.88 15.93 14.43
N ALA A 123 -0.92 16.86 14.36
CA ALA A 123 -1.10 18.22 14.88
C ALA A 123 -2.25 18.98 14.19
N TRP A 124 -2.58 18.60 12.95
CA TRP A 124 -3.61 19.24 12.13
C TRP A 124 -4.88 18.39 11.96
N VAL A 125 -4.87 17.16 12.44
CA VAL A 125 -6.04 16.26 12.47
C VAL A 125 -7.03 16.75 13.53
N ARG A 126 -8.16 17.33 13.09
CA ARG A 126 -9.17 17.91 13.99
C ARG A 126 -10.22 16.92 14.47
N THR A 127 -10.47 15.87 13.69
CA THR A 127 -11.35 14.75 14.04
C THR A 127 -10.69 13.43 13.63
N PRO A 128 -11.00 12.29 14.28
CA PRO A 128 -10.36 11.01 13.95
C PRO A 128 -10.44 10.63 12.47
N ALA A 129 -11.52 11.02 11.78
CA ALA A 129 -11.76 10.75 10.36
C ALA A 129 -11.39 11.91 9.42
N SER A 130 -10.62 12.90 9.90
CA SER A 130 -10.11 13.97 9.05
C SER A 130 -9.14 13.42 8.01
N ILE A 131 -9.25 13.95 6.80
CA ILE A 131 -8.38 13.61 5.68
C ILE A 131 -7.81 14.88 5.06
N ASP A 132 -6.61 14.77 4.51
CA ASP A 132 -6.00 15.83 3.72
C ASP A 132 -6.00 15.42 2.24
N ILE A 133 -6.60 16.23 1.39
CA ILE A 133 -6.90 15.85 -0.01
C ILE A 133 -5.94 16.56 -0.94
N MET A 134 -5.35 15.85 -1.89
CA MET A 134 -4.50 16.49 -2.91
C MET A 134 -5.29 17.60 -3.63
N ILE A 135 -4.69 18.77 -3.81
CA ILE A 135 -5.36 20.02 -4.19
C ILE A 135 -6.26 19.92 -5.43
N ASP A 136 -5.89 19.15 -6.47
CA ASP A 136 -6.74 19.02 -7.66
C ASP A 136 -7.93 18.08 -7.39
N GLY A 137 -7.74 17.09 -6.52
CA GLY A 137 -8.82 16.26 -5.95
C GLY A 137 -9.80 17.10 -5.14
N PHE A 138 -9.31 17.94 -4.24
CA PHE A 138 -10.11 18.88 -3.47
C PHE A 138 -10.88 19.84 -4.40
N SER A 139 -10.19 20.42 -5.38
CA SER A 139 -10.79 21.36 -6.33
C SER A 139 -11.88 20.71 -7.18
N ALA A 140 -11.71 19.43 -7.54
CA ALA A 140 -12.74 18.68 -8.26
C ALA A 140 -14.00 18.44 -7.40
N LEU A 141 -13.82 18.17 -6.10
CA LEU A 141 -14.90 17.91 -5.16
C LEU A 141 -15.63 19.20 -4.71
N HIS A 142 -14.88 20.21 -4.30
CA HIS A 142 -15.40 21.37 -3.57
C HIS A 142 -15.21 22.71 -4.29
N GLY A 143 -14.22 22.79 -5.20
CA GLY A 143 -13.79 24.02 -5.86
C GLY A 143 -12.44 24.53 -5.35
N ASN A 144 -11.83 25.46 -6.10
CA ASN A 144 -10.47 25.94 -5.80
C ASN A 144 -10.46 26.76 -4.48
N PRO A 145 -9.65 26.37 -3.48
CA PRO A 145 -9.56 27.10 -2.21
C PRO A 145 -8.78 28.43 -2.34
N ASN A 146 -8.13 28.71 -3.47
CA ASN A 146 -7.34 29.92 -3.73
C ASN A 146 -6.28 30.20 -2.65
N GLY A 147 -5.69 29.14 -2.09
CA GLY A 147 -4.65 29.26 -1.06
C GLY A 147 -5.17 29.40 0.38
N ASP A 148 -6.47 29.55 0.60
CA ASP A 148 -7.05 29.70 1.94
C ASP A 148 -7.18 28.33 2.65
N LYS A 149 -6.36 28.11 3.68
CA LYS A 149 -6.35 26.87 4.47
C LYS A 149 -7.59 26.71 5.36
N ASN A 150 -8.42 27.74 5.52
CA ASN A 150 -9.69 27.62 6.23
C ASN A 150 -10.82 27.10 5.33
N LYS A 151 -10.62 27.06 4.01
CA LYS A 151 -11.57 26.44 3.09
C LYS A 151 -11.38 24.94 3.10
N VAL A 152 -12.32 24.27 3.75
CA VAL A 152 -12.33 22.82 3.96
C VAL A 152 -13.71 22.26 3.62
N ILE A 153 -13.76 20.97 3.31
CA ILE A 153 -15.03 20.23 3.21
C ILE A 153 -15.42 19.81 4.62
N ASN A 154 -16.58 20.25 5.11
CA ASN A 154 -17.05 19.89 6.44
C ASN A 154 -18.58 19.67 6.47
N PRO A 155 -19.08 18.43 6.63
CA PRO A 155 -18.30 17.19 6.71
C PRO A 155 -17.86 16.70 5.33
N VAL A 156 -16.66 16.15 5.22
CA VAL A 156 -16.33 15.21 4.12
C VAL A 156 -16.78 13.81 4.51
N LYS A 157 -17.34 13.06 3.57
CA LYS A 157 -17.69 11.64 3.76
C LYS A 157 -16.75 10.78 2.95
N TRP A 158 -16.27 9.69 3.53
CA TRP A 158 -15.42 8.77 2.79
C TRP A 158 -15.52 7.33 3.32
N GLU A 159 -15.20 6.36 2.47
CA GLU A 159 -15.17 4.95 2.85
C GLU A 159 -14.16 4.20 1.97
N PHE A 160 -13.39 3.31 2.57
CA PHE A 160 -12.54 2.40 1.81
C PHE A 160 -13.38 1.40 1.03
N THR A 161 -13.06 1.21 -0.26
CA THR A 161 -13.84 0.35 -1.16
C THR A 161 -13.48 -1.13 -1.03
N GLY A 162 -12.45 -1.45 -0.24
CA GLY A 162 -11.86 -2.79 -0.20
C GLY A 162 -11.04 -3.12 -1.45
N LYS A 163 -10.55 -2.12 -2.18
CA LYS A 163 -9.64 -2.30 -3.32
C LYS A 163 -8.29 -1.61 -3.09
N ILE A 164 -7.29 -2.07 -3.82
CA ILE A 164 -5.95 -1.48 -3.88
C ILE A 164 -5.64 -1.07 -5.32
N ASN A 165 -4.94 0.04 -5.52
CA ASN A 165 -4.33 0.40 -6.80
C ASN A 165 -2.80 0.27 -6.72
N THR A 166 -2.22 -0.66 -7.48
CA THR A 166 -0.76 -0.95 -7.44
C THR A 166 0.13 0.20 -7.90
N GLN A 167 -0.40 1.22 -8.58
CA GLN A 167 0.38 2.41 -8.92
C GLN A 167 0.83 3.17 -7.68
N TYR A 168 0.03 3.14 -6.61
CA TYR A 168 0.24 3.91 -5.39
C TYR A 168 0.62 3.02 -4.19
N THR A 169 1.03 1.78 -4.46
CA THR A 169 1.54 0.87 -3.42
C THR A 169 3.04 0.98 -3.28
N ALA A 170 3.54 0.73 -2.06
CA ALA A 170 4.97 0.56 -1.84
C ALA A 170 5.53 -0.68 -2.53
N GLU A 171 6.81 -0.64 -2.89
CA GLU A 171 7.52 -1.80 -3.42
C GLU A 171 7.50 -2.97 -2.42
N GLY A 172 7.17 -4.15 -2.93
CA GLY A 172 7.03 -5.37 -2.12
C GLY A 172 5.78 -5.39 -1.22
N ALA A 173 4.81 -4.49 -1.44
CA ALA A 173 3.50 -4.61 -0.82
C ALA A 173 2.79 -5.87 -1.36
N VAL A 174 2.36 -6.73 -0.45
CA VAL A 174 1.56 -7.91 -0.79
C VAL A 174 0.28 -7.83 0.03
N TRP A 175 -0.83 -7.83 -0.68
CA TRP A 175 -2.15 -7.68 -0.08
C TRP A 175 -2.87 -9.03 -0.11
N PRO A 176 -3.44 -9.48 1.02
CA PRO A 176 -4.33 -10.62 0.98
C PRO A 176 -5.49 -10.27 0.07
N THR A 177 -5.53 -10.92 -1.10
CA THR A 177 -6.63 -10.78 -2.05
C THR A 177 -7.91 -11.09 -1.27
N ALA A 178 -8.88 -10.18 -1.29
CA ALA A 178 -10.18 -10.54 -0.75
C ALA A 178 -10.64 -11.77 -1.53
N ALA A 179 -10.90 -12.88 -0.85
CA ALA A 179 -11.50 -14.03 -1.51
C ALA A 179 -12.76 -13.52 -2.19
N THR A 180 -12.76 -13.46 -3.53
CA THR A 180 -13.99 -13.38 -4.29
C THR A 180 -14.86 -14.49 -3.74
N THR A 181 -16.06 -14.16 -3.29
CA THR A 181 -17.12 -15.10 -2.93
C THR A 181 -17.51 -15.88 -4.19
N ALA A 182 -16.61 -16.71 -4.69
CA ALA A 182 -16.94 -17.91 -5.40
C ALA A 182 -16.99 -18.97 -4.30
N SER A 183 -18.19 -19.46 -4.02
CA SER A 183 -18.42 -20.62 -3.17
C SER A 183 -17.58 -21.79 -3.68
N ALA A 184 -16.36 -21.94 -3.17
CA ALA A 184 -15.60 -23.17 -3.28
C ALA A 184 -16.12 -24.14 -2.22
N PRO A 185 -16.24 -25.44 -2.53
CA PRO A 185 -16.93 -26.39 -1.68
C PRO A 185 -16.25 -26.47 -0.32
N HIS A 186 -17.07 -26.45 0.71
CA HIS A 186 -16.70 -26.72 2.09
C HIS A 186 -16.01 -28.09 2.16
N VAL A 187 -14.69 -28.13 2.06
CA VAL A 187 -13.91 -29.31 2.45
C VAL A 187 -13.72 -29.19 3.96
N THR A 188 -14.50 -29.95 4.69
CA THR A 188 -14.33 -30.20 6.12
C THR A 188 -12.86 -30.49 6.43
N SER A 189 -12.27 -29.62 7.23
CA SER A 189 -10.89 -29.67 7.67
C SER A 189 -10.64 -30.91 8.54
N THR A 190 -9.98 -31.92 7.97
CA THR A 190 -9.14 -32.80 8.77
C THR A 190 -7.95 -31.98 9.25
N ALA A 191 -7.72 -31.92 10.57
CA ALA A 191 -6.62 -31.17 11.16
C ALA A 191 -5.26 -31.74 10.70
N CYS A 192 -4.68 -31.19 9.63
CA CYS A 192 -3.31 -31.48 9.24
C CYS A 192 -2.40 -30.29 9.60
N THR A 193 -1.32 -30.56 10.30
CA THR A 193 -0.28 -29.57 10.61
C THR A 193 0.53 -29.29 9.34
N GLY A 194 0.71 -28.00 9.00
CA GLY A 194 1.57 -27.57 7.89
C GLY A 194 0.99 -27.77 6.48
N CYS A 195 -0.23 -28.28 6.33
CA CYS A 195 -0.88 -28.43 5.02
C CYS A 195 -1.43 -27.08 4.50
N LEU A 196 -1.86 -27.05 3.24
CA LEU A 196 -2.42 -25.86 2.61
C LEU A 196 -3.58 -25.29 3.46
N GLY A 197 -3.49 -24.03 3.86
CA GLY A 197 -4.45 -23.35 4.72
C GLY A 197 -4.23 -23.53 6.24
N ALA A 198 -3.30 -24.40 6.66
CA ALA A 198 -2.96 -24.56 8.07
C ALA A 198 -2.27 -23.31 8.63
N LYS A 199 -2.43 -23.06 9.93
CA LYS A 199 -1.74 -21.96 10.62
C LYS A 199 -0.24 -22.23 10.72
N CYS A 200 0.56 -21.17 10.58
CA CYS A 200 2.00 -21.19 10.66
C CYS A 200 2.55 -19.86 11.18
N ASP A 201 3.78 -19.88 11.70
CA ASP A 201 4.52 -18.70 12.16
C ASP A 201 5.90 -18.59 11.48
N GLY A 202 6.25 -19.54 10.61
CA GLY A 202 7.54 -19.58 9.91
C GLY A 202 8.75 -19.91 10.79
N GLN A 203 8.57 -20.17 12.09
CA GLN A 203 9.61 -20.38 13.09
C GLN A 203 9.46 -21.70 13.85
N ALA A 204 8.38 -21.86 14.59
CA ALA A 204 8.04 -23.05 15.37
C ALA A 204 7.01 -23.90 14.63
N THR A 205 6.10 -23.26 13.90
CA THR A 205 5.06 -23.88 13.10
C THR A 205 5.37 -23.66 11.62
N ILE A 206 5.92 -24.69 10.98
CA ILE A 206 6.36 -24.67 9.57
C ILE A 206 5.36 -25.35 8.65
N CYS A 207 5.38 -24.95 7.39
CA CYS A 207 4.58 -25.55 6.33
C CYS A 207 5.27 -26.78 5.76
N ASN A 208 4.47 -27.68 5.19
CA ASN A 208 4.97 -28.85 4.50
C ASN A 208 5.75 -28.44 3.24
N ALA A 209 6.61 -29.34 2.77
CA ALA A 209 7.45 -29.10 1.60
C ALA A 209 6.64 -28.60 0.39
N GLY A 210 7.13 -27.56 -0.28
CA GLY A 210 6.44 -26.91 -1.39
C GLY A 210 5.45 -25.80 -0.98
N LEU A 211 5.22 -25.59 0.31
CA LEU A 211 4.39 -24.51 0.85
C LEU A 211 5.22 -23.51 1.65
N THR A 212 4.79 -22.26 1.67
CA THR A 212 5.42 -21.16 2.41
C THR A 212 4.46 -20.58 3.44
N CYS A 213 4.99 -20.08 4.55
CA CYS A 213 4.16 -19.44 5.56
C CYS A 213 3.94 -17.97 5.18
N LEU A 214 2.74 -17.56 4.85
CA LEU A 214 2.48 -16.17 4.43
C LEU A 214 2.25 -15.26 5.64
N SER A 215 2.92 -14.10 5.66
CA SER A 215 2.65 -13.00 6.58
C SER A 215 1.69 -12.01 5.93
N PRO A 216 0.80 -11.34 6.69
CA PRO A 216 0.61 -11.41 8.15
C PRO A 216 -0.33 -12.54 8.60
N ASP A 217 -1.00 -13.22 7.67
CA ASP A 217 -2.09 -14.14 7.99
C ASP A 217 -1.66 -15.41 8.75
N GLY A 218 -0.36 -15.74 8.67
CA GLY A 218 0.24 -16.90 9.31
C GLY A 218 -0.40 -18.19 8.79
N ILE A 219 -0.47 -18.37 7.47
CA ILE A 219 -1.06 -19.55 6.84
C ILE A 219 -0.11 -20.19 5.81
N CYS A 220 -0.15 -21.51 5.71
CA CYS A 220 0.60 -22.26 4.72
C CYS A 220 -0.05 -22.16 3.34
N SER A 221 0.71 -21.70 2.35
CA SER A 221 0.25 -21.47 0.98
C SER A 221 1.28 -21.93 -0.04
N ASP A 222 0.80 -22.37 -1.20
CA ASP A 222 1.56 -22.62 -2.43
C ASP A 222 1.98 -21.34 -3.16
N LYS A 223 1.58 -20.16 -2.67
CA LYS A 223 1.97 -18.87 -3.23
C LYS A 223 3.44 -18.56 -2.95
N ALA A 224 3.95 -17.65 -3.78
CA ALA A 224 5.30 -17.13 -3.63
C ALA A 224 5.51 -16.53 -2.24
N CYS A 225 6.66 -16.82 -1.65
CA CYS A 225 7.01 -16.34 -0.33
C CYS A 225 7.05 -14.82 -0.26
N ASN A 226 6.40 -14.25 0.75
CA ASN A 226 6.25 -12.80 0.92
C ASN A 226 6.94 -12.23 2.17
N TRP A 227 7.71 -13.03 2.91
CA TRP A 227 8.61 -12.56 3.98
C TRP A 227 9.64 -13.62 4.36
N GLY A 228 10.84 -13.22 4.80
CA GLY A 228 11.81 -14.12 5.45
C GLY A 228 12.36 -15.27 4.58
N CYS A 229 12.20 -15.24 3.27
CA CYS A 229 12.76 -16.25 2.35
C CYS A 229 14.14 -15.89 1.83
N THR A 230 14.82 -16.83 1.17
CA THR A 230 16.16 -16.62 0.61
C THR A 230 16.29 -15.29 -0.13
N GLY A 231 17.31 -14.51 0.20
CA GLY A 231 17.56 -13.18 -0.35
C GLY A 231 16.88 -12.03 0.40
N TRP A 232 15.98 -12.30 1.35
CA TRP A 232 15.33 -11.25 2.15
C TRP A 232 16.27 -10.64 3.19
N SER A 233 16.19 -9.33 3.39
CA SER A 233 16.88 -8.70 4.52
C SER A 233 16.32 -9.18 5.86
N CYS A 234 17.20 -9.43 6.83
CA CYS A 234 16.84 -9.98 8.12
C CYS A 234 17.63 -9.36 9.27
N SER A 235 17.07 -9.48 10.48
CA SER A 235 17.66 -9.00 11.74
C SER A 235 17.08 -9.79 12.92
N ALA A 236 17.49 -9.46 14.15
CA ALA A 236 16.90 -10.07 15.36
C ALA A 236 15.39 -9.81 15.48
N SER A 237 14.90 -8.68 14.97
CA SER A 237 13.47 -8.32 14.97
C SER A 237 12.73 -8.73 13.70
N VAL A 238 13.44 -9.14 12.65
CA VAL A 238 12.86 -9.60 11.37
C VAL A 238 13.55 -10.92 11.00
N PRO A 239 13.12 -12.05 11.61
CA PRO A 239 13.78 -13.33 11.43
C PRO A 239 13.43 -13.94 10.07
N CYS A 240 14.29 -14.86 9.60
CA CYS A 240 14.05 -15.62 8.39
C CYS A 240 13.10 -16.79 8.65
N GLN A 241 12.25 -17.11 7.68
CA GLN A 241 11.47 -18.35 7.71
C GLN A 241 12.40 -19.54 7.66
N LYS A 242 12.17 -20.52 8.53
CA LYS A 242 12.88 -21.80 8.44
C LYS A 242 12.57 -22.49 7.10
N PRO A 243 13.57 -23.14 6.47
CA PRO A 243 14.89 -23.47 7.02
C PRO A 243 15.93 -22.33 6.95
N ASN A 244 15.60 -21.19 6.35
CA ASN A 244 16.57 -20.12 6.13
C ASN A 244 17.06 -19.51 7.46
N LYS A 245 18.33 -19.11 7.47
CA LYS A 245 19.01 -18.42 8.56
C LYS A 245 19.37 -17.00 8.14
N CYS A 246 19.39 -16.10 9.11
CA CYS A 246 19.87 -14.75 8.87
C CYS A 246 21.40 -14.73 8.86
N ILE A 247 21.99 -14.58 7.67
CA ILE A 247 23.45 -14.57 7.47
C ILE A 247 23.84 -13.24 6.85
N SER A 248 24.61 -12.44 7.59
CA SER A 248 25.05 -11.10 7.15
C SER A 248 23.88 -10.19 6.78
N GLY A 249 22.79 -10.25 7.55
CA GLY A 249 21.60 -9.42 7.31
C GLY A 249 20.74 -9.88 6.14
N VAL A 250 20.97 -11.07 5.58
CA VAL A 250 20.17 -11.65 4.49
C VAL A 250 19.80 -13.11 4.81
N CYS A 251 18.56 -13.50 4.51
CA CYS A 251 18.07 -14.87 4.65
C CYS A 251 18.73 -15.77 3.61
N LYS A 252 19.29 -16.89 4.07
CA LYS A 252 19.94 -17.90 3.24
C LYS A 252 19.56 -19.29 3.74
N ALA A 253 19.40 -20.24 2.83
CA ALA A 253 19.16 -21.65 3.16
C ALA A 253 20.29 -22.24 4.00
#